data_AF-A0A3S5AWR6-F1
#
_entry.id   AF-A0A3S5AWR6-F1
#
_cell.length_a   1.000
_cell.length_b   1.000
_cell.length_c   1.000
_cell.angle_alpha   90.00
_cell.angle_beta   90.00
_cell.angle_gamma   90.00
#
_symmetry.space_group_name_H-M   'P 1'
#
loop_
_entity.id
_entity.type
_entity.pdbx_description
1 polymer ?
#
loop_
_entity_poly.entity_id
_entity_poly.type
_entity_poly.pdbx_seq_one_letter_code
_entity_poly.pdbx_strand_id
1 'polypeptide(L)' 'MFPDFNIDICPPPGLAPDVDLYIFRVFTDSQISYTSWFLDAFNYAIARRLDVINLSNGGPDFLDKPFVEKVISRLT' A
#
# COMPACT_ATOMS: atom_id res chain seq x y z
N MET A 1 -2.14 29.44 3.76
CA MET A 1 -2.22 29.46 5.24
C MET A 1 -3.31 28.48 5.62
N PHE A 2 -2.95 27.22 5.83
CA PHE A 2 -3.88 26.20 6.33
C PHE A 2 -4.04 26.45 7.83
N PRO A 3 -5.27 26.47 8.37
CA PRO A 3 -5.48 26.79 9.77
C PRO A 3 -4.88 25.68 10.63
N ASP A 4 -4.31 26.08 11.76
CA ASP A 4 -3.68 25.23 12.75
C ASP A 4 -4.61 24.07 13.13
N PHE A 5 -4.18 22.84 12.84
CA PHE A 5 -4.88 21.62 13.20
C PHE A 5 -4.89 21.52 14.74
N ASN A 6 -6.03 21.87 15.33
CA ASN A 6 -6.26 21.73 16.76
C ASN A 6 -6.41 20.24 17.08
N ILE A 7 -5.46 19.68 17.83
CA ILE A 7 -5.35 18.23 18.14
C ILE A 7 -6.52 17.70 18.99
N ASP A 8 -7.37 18.59 19.50
CA ASP A 8 -8.59 18.28 20.27
C ASP A 8 -9.83 18.02 19.40
N ILE A 9 -9.71 18.17 18.07
CA ILE A 9 -10.76 17.82 17.11
C ILE A 9 -10.40 16.46 16.53
N CYS A 10 -11.22 15.43 16.79
CA CYS A 10 -11.09 14.14 16.11
C CYS A 10 -10.97 14.39 14.60
N PRO A 11 -9.92 13.89 13.94
CA PRO A 11 -9.80 14.04 12.50
C PRO A 11 -11.07 13.48 11.85
N PRO A 12 -11.54 14.09 10.76
CA PRO A 12 -12.73 13.61 10.08
C PRO A 12 -12.53 12.13 9.73
N PRO A 13 -13.59 11.30 9.85
CA PRO A 13 -13.48 9.89 9.52
C PRO A 13 -12.98 9.71 8.08
N GLY A 14 -12.17 8.68 7.86
CA GLY A 14 -11.77 8.28 6.51
C GLY A 14 -12.97 7.88 5.65
N LEU A 15 -12.77 7.70 4.34
CA LEU A 15 -13.85 7.33 3.41
C LEU A 15 -14.60 6.06 3.81
N ALA A 16 -13.89 5.08 4.38
CA ALA A 16 -14.44 3.85 4.94
C ALA A 16 -13.86 3.66 6.36
N PRO A 17 -14.49 4.24 7.40
CA PRO A 17 -13.94 4.22 8.75
C PRO A 17 -14.04 2.85 9.44
N ASP A 18 -14.94 1.99 8.98
CA ASP A 18 -15.24 0.68 9.59
C ASP A 18 -14.45 -0.49 8.95
N VAL A 19 -13.50 -0.21 8.05
CA VAL A 19 -12.71 -1.25 7.37
C VAL A 19 -11.52 -1.71 8.22
N ASP A 20 -11.17 -2.98 8.12
CA ASP A 20 -9.90 -3.49 8.66
C ASP A 20 -8.72 -3.00 7.82
N LEU A 21 -7.79 -2.29 8.44
CA LEU A 21 -6.60 -1.76 7.78
C LEU A 21 -5.37 -2.64 8.04
N TYR A 22 -4.73 -3.09 6.96
CA TYR A 22 -3.47 -3.84 6.99
C TYR A 22 -2.34 -2.99 6.39
N ILE A 23 -1.25 -2.78 7.14
CA ILE A 23 -0.14 -1.91 6.74
C ILE A 23 1.12 -2.74 6.55
N PHE A 24 1.68 -2.70 5.34
CA PHE A 24 2.95 -3.34 4.99
C PHE A 24 3.99 -2.28 4.69
N ARG A 25 5.06 -2.22 5.49
CA ARG A 25 6.17 -1.31 5.24
C ARG A 25 7.11 -1.90 4.20
N VAL A 26 7.08 -1.35 2.99
CA VAL A 26 7.88 -1.78 1.83
C VAL A 26 8.93 -0.74 1.39
N PHE A 27 9.10 0.33 2.18
CA PHE A 27 10.13 1.34 1.98
C PHE A 27 10.99 1.48 3.24
N THR A 28 12.27 1.77 3.04
CA THR A 28 13.15 2.26 4.11
C THR A 28 12.91 3.75 4.37
N ASP A 29 13.48 4.27 5.45
CA ASP A 29 13.38 5.69 5.80
C ASP A 29 14.10 6.60 4.77
N SER A 30 14.95 6.00 3.93
CA SER A 30 15.60 6.65 2.79
C SER A 30 14.84 6.46 1.46
N GLN A 31 13.59 6.01 1.52
CA GLN A 31 12.71 5.81 0.35
C GLN A 31 13.21 4.76 -0.66
N ILE A 32 14.05 3.83 -0.20
CA ILE A 32 14.51 2.70 -1.02
C ILE A 32 13.52 1.55 -0.84
N SER A 33 13.19 0.86 -1.93
CA SER A 33 12.37 -0.35 -1.92
C SER A 33 12.95 -1.43 -2.82
N TYR A 34 12.58 -2.68 -2.54
CA TYR A 34 12.92 -3.84 -3.37
C TYR A 34 11.64 -4.56 -3.78
N THR A 35 11.64 -5.06 -5.00
CA THR A 35 10.53 -5.82 -5.60
C THR A 35 10.08 -6.98 -4.71
N SER A 36 11.02 -7.70 -4.11
CA SER A 36 10.73 -8.85 -3.23
C SER A 36 9.81 -8.48 -2.07
N TRP A 37 9.95 -7.29 -1.49
CA TRP A 37 9.11 -6.84 -0.38
C TRP A 37 7.65 -6.62 -0.82
N PHE A 38 7.43 -6.15 -2.05
CA PHE A 38 6.08 -6.07 -2.63
C PHE A 38 5.51 -7.46 -2.90
N LEU A 39 6.32 -8.38 -3.45
CA LEU A 39 5.87 -9.74 -3.74
C LEU A 39 5.44 -10.48 -2.46
N ASP A 40 6.18 -10.32 -1.37
CA ASP A 40 5.83 -10.90 -0.07
C ASP A 40 4.53 -10.31 0.48
N ALA A 41 4.35 -8.99 0.41
CA ALA A 41 3.12 -8.32 0.83
C ALA A 41 1.91 -8.79 -0.01
N PHE A 42 2.06 -8.92 -1.33
CA PHE A 42 1.00 -9.45 -2.19
C PHE A 42 0.68 -10.92 -1.90
N ASN A 43 1.69 -11.75 -1.64
CA ASN A 43 1.47 -13.14 -1.25
C ASN A 43 0.63 -13.22 0.04
N TYR A 44 0.94 -12.38 1.03
CA TYR A 44 0.16 -12.30 2.26
C TYR A 44 -1.28 -11.84 1.99
N ALA A 45 -1.46 -10.77 1.22
CA ALA A 45 -2.77 -10.24 0.89
C ALA A 45 -3.67 -11.27 0.19
N ILE A 46 -3.12 -12.00 -0.78
CA ILE A 46 -3.83 -13.08 -1.49
C ILE A 46 -4.17 -14.22 -0.53
N ALA A 47 -3.22 -14.64 0.33
CA ALA A 47 -3.47 -15.71 1.31
C ALA A 47 -4.56 -15.34 2.31
N ARG A 48 -4.67 -14.05 2.68
CA ARG A 48 -5.71 -13.51 3.56
C ARG A 48 -6.98 -13.10 2.83
N ARG A 49 -7.01 -13.16 1.49
CA ARG A 49 -8.12 -12.73 0.64
C ARG A 49 -8.53 -11.28 0.92
N LEU A 50 -7.55 -10.38 0.99
CA LEU A 50 -7.84 -8.94 1.14
C LEU A 50 -8.52 -8.43 -0.14
N ASP A 51 -9.58 -7.62 0.03
CA ASP A 51 -10.43 -7.19 -1.08
C ASP A 51 -9.83 -6.02 -1.88
N VAL A 52 -9.14 -5.10 -1.19
CA VAL A 52 -8.60 -3.87 -1.79
C VAL A 52 -7.15 -3.69 -1.35
N ILE A 53 -6.28 -3.42 -2.33
CA ILE A 53 -4.88 -3.08 -2.11
C ILE A 53 -4.64 -1.66 -2.65
N ASN A 54 -4.22 -0.76 -1.76
CA ASN A 54 -3.79 0.58 -2.16
C ASN A 54 -2.27 0.60 -2.43
N LEU A 55 -1.88 1.05 -3.61
CA LEU A 55 -0.48 1.22 -4.03
C LEU A 55 -0.26 2.67 -4.44
N SER A 56 0.27 3.48 -3.51
CA SER A 56 0.58 4.89 -3.74
C SER A 56 2.06 5.10 -4.01
N ASN A 57 2.64 4.27 -4.88
CA ASN A 57 4.05 4.31 -5.26
C ASN A 57 4.21 4.34 -6.77
N GLY A 58 5.29 4.97 -7.23
CA GLY A 58 5.72 4.97 -8.63
C GLY A 58 7.23 4.92 -8.70
N GLY A 59 7.77 4.08 -9.58
CA GLY A 59 9.21 3.91 -9.79
C GLY A 59 9.60 4.21 -11.24
N PRO A 60 10.88 4.51 -11.51
CA PRO A 60 11.37 4.71 -12.88
C PRO A 60 11.41 3.39 -13.68
N ASP A 61 11.47 2.24 -13.00
CA ASP A 61 11.47 0.92 -13.61
C ASP A 61 10.06 0.33 -13.63
N PHE A 62 9.30 0.67 -14.68
CA PHE A 62 7.96 0.16 -14.93
C PHE A 62 7.95 -1.25 -15.55
N LEU A 63 9.12 -1.80 -15.90
CA LEU A 63 9.29 -3.09 -16.57
C LEU A 63 9.82 -4.18 -15.64
N ASP A 64 9.78 -3.95 -14.32
CA ASP A 64 10.08 -4.94 -13.31
C ASP A 64 9.18 -6.18 -13.52
N LYS A 65 9.71 -7.16 -14.25
CA LYS A 65 8.97 -8.34 -14.71
C LYS A 65 8.36 -9.11 -13.54
N PRO A 66 9.11 -9.44 -12.47
CA PRO A 66 8.52 -10.08 -11.29
C PRO A 66 7.30 -9.33 -10.74
N PHE A 67 7.36 -8.00 -10.66
CA PHE A 67 6.23 -7.20 -10.17
C PHE A 67 5.03 -7.27 -11.13
N VAL A 68 5.26 -7.01 -12.42
CA VAL A 68 4.22 -6.99 -13.45
C VAL A 68 3.54 -8.34 -13.58
N GLU A 69 4.31 -9.42 -13.63
CA GLU A 69 3.79 -10.78 -13.69
C GLU A 69 2.95 -11.13 -12.47
N LYS A 70 3.35 -10.69 -11.26
CA LYS A 70 2.58 -10.94 -10.05
C LYS A 70 1.22 -10.25 -10.06
N VAL A 71 1.18 -8.98 -10.48
CA VAL A 71 -0.06 -8.19 -10.57
C VAL A 71 -1.01 -8.78 -11.61
N ILE A 72 -0.49 -9.13 -12.79
CA ILE A 72 -1.30 -9.68 -13.89
C ILE A 72 -1.78 -11.11 -13.58
N SER A 73 -0.96 -11.94 -12.94
CA SER A 73 -1.25 -13.38 -12.84
C SER A 73 -2.31 -13.77 -11.82
N ARG A 74 -2.50 -13.04 -10.70
CA ARG A 74 -3.37 -13.49 -9.59
C ARG A 74 -4.01 -12.40 -8.72
N LEU A 75 -4.31 -11.22 -9.27
CA LEU A 75 -5.23 -10.26 -8.62
C LEU A 75 -6.63 -10.22 -9.24
N THR A 76 -6.97 -11.19 -10.11
CA THR A 76 -8.33 -11.51 -10.58
C THR A 76 -8.73 -12.89 -10.09
#